data_AF-A0A9D8E6G0-F1
#
_entry.id   AF-A0A9D8E6G0-F1
#
_cell.length_a   1.000
_cell.length_b   1.000
_cell.length_c   1.000
_cell.angle_alpha   90.00
_cell.angle_beta   90.00
_cell.angle_gamma   90.00
#
_symmetry.space_group_name_H-M   'P 1'
#
loop_
_entity.id
_entity.type
_entity.pdbx_description
1 polymer ?
#
loop_
_entity_poly.entity_id
_entity_poly.type
_entity_poly.pdbx_seq_one_letter_code
_entity_poly.pdbx_strand_id
1 'polypeptide(L)'
;MREKEQLLKKKPKKKNRFARFVSMLIVFIIIISLVFYSIENPSFIKNTVEKLKAFYYSAVDGSDTASSIDTFSAESEDFYNEEAALGQETGVQEDGPQSFWQKILAFLKRGLDKDNDNFPSSLEIKIYFASLGQEEKFSYEKRTIIAGSSLVAVENAVKEILEGPHKAFNFPVIPPGTKLRRVEIYENLAKIDFSQEFLDNSLESGVLDKYVIYTIVNTVTQIPGVDGVIFLIEGKRIKIYGSVDLSIPAIKDEDFISEDDLLEGYKEGLDFEQTDSGQ
;
A
#
# COMPACT_ATOMS: atom_id res chain seq x y z
N MET A 1 37.36 -24.67 -53.57
CA MET A 1 38.21 -24.48 -52.37
C MET A 1 37.82 -23.16 -51.68
N ARG A 2 36.55 -22.79 -51.44
CA ARG A 2 35.55 -23.42 -50.54
C ARG A 2 36.20 -24.14 -49.36
N GLU A 3 36.69 -23.39 -48.36
CA GLU A 3 36.88 -23.88 -46.98
C GLU A 3 37.35 -22.80 -45.96
N LYS A 4 36.97 -21.52 -46.13
CA LYS A 4 37.29 -20.46 -45.15
C LYS A 4 36.14 -20.11 -44.19
N GLU A 5 35.21 -21.03 -43.95
CA GLU A 5 34.14 -20.85 -42.96
C GLU A 5 34.05 -22.05 -42.02
N GLN A 6 35.13 -22.30 -41.28
CA GLN A 6 35.01 -23.01 -40.01
C GLN A 6 34.29 -22.10 -39.01
N LEU A 7 32.96 -22.15 -39.03
CA LEU A 7 32.09 -21.60 -37.99
C LEU A 7 32.35 -22.32 -36.66
N LEU A 8 33.29 -21.80 -35.87
CA LEU A 8 33.35 -22.00 -34.42
C LEU A 8 32.12 -21.32 -33.77
N LYS A 9 30.91 -21.86 -33.99
CA LYS A 9 29.74 -21.51 -33.18
C LYS A 9 29.87 -22.19 -31.81
N LYS A 10 30.43 -21.43 -30.87
CA LYS A 10 30.40 -21.66 -29.42
C LYS A 10 28.98 -22.08 -29.01
N LYS A 11 28.82 -23.31 -28.51
CA LYS A 11 27.54 -23.77 -27.93
C LYS A 11 27.15 -22.83 -26.77
N PRO A 12 25.90 -22.33 -26.71
CA PRO A 12 25.47 -21.48 -25.60
C PRO A 12 25.46 -22.27 -24.29
N LYS A 13 26.13 -21.75 -23.26
CA LYS A 13 26.14 -22.34 -21.91
C LYS A 13 24.71 -22.37 -21.36
N LYS A 14 24.18 -23.57 -21.14
CA LYS A 14 22.90 -23.81 -20.45
C LYS A 14 22.98 -23.14 -19.05
N LYS A 15 22.07 -22.21 -18.75
CA LYS A 15 22.02 -21.49 -17.48
C LYS A 15 21.65 -22.49 -16.37
N ASN A 16 22.63 -22.92 -15.58
CA ASN A 16 22.45 -23.96 -14.57
C ASN A 16 21.46 -23.51 -13.49
N ARG A 17 20.27 -24.11 -13.45
CA ARG A 17 19.29 -23.92 -12.36
C ARG A 17 19.93 -24.18 -10.98
N PHE A 18 20.86 -25.13 -10.93
CA PHE A 18 21.68 -25.42 -9.75
C PHE A 18 22.51 -24.22 -9.27
N ALA A 19 23.07 -23.41 -10.17
CA ALA A 19 23.83 -22.23 -9.79
C ALA A 19 22.95 -21.14 -9.14
N ARG A 20 21.67 -21.05 -9.51
CA ARG A 20 20.70 -20.16 -8.85
C ARG A 20 20.33 -20.66 -7.45
N PHE A 21 20.16 -21.97 -7.27
CA PHE A 21 19.94 -22.57 -5.94
C PHE A 21 21.15 -22.38 -5.02
N VAL A 22 22.37 -22.62 -5.52
CA VAL A 22 23.60 -22.38 -4.77
C VAL A 22 23.76 -20.90 -4.41
N SER A 23 23.46 -19.99 -5.34
CA SER A 23 23.48 -18.55 -5.06
C SER A 23 22.45 -18.14 -4.01
N MET A 24 21.22 -18.67 -4.06
CA MET A 24 20.21 -18.39 -3.03
C MET A 24 20.57 -18.98 -1.67
N LEU A 25 21.19 -20.15 -1.63
CA LEU A 25 21.68 -20.77 -0.40
C LEU A 25 22.79 -19.92 0.24
N ILE A 26 23.74 -19.41 -0.57
CA ILE A 26 24.80 -18.52 -0.10
C ILE A 26 24.21 -17.23 0.47
N VAL A 27 23.23 -16.62 -0.21
CA VAL A 27 22.55 -15.41 0.30
C VAL A 27 21.80 -15.69 1.60
N PHE A 28 21.13 -16.84 1.71
CA PHE A 28 20.43 -17.24 2.93
C PHE A 28 21.38 -17.45 4.11
N ILE A 29 22.53 -18.09 3.89
CA ILE A 29 23.57 -18.27 4.91
C ILE A 29 24.14 -16.91 5.33
N ILE A 30 24.37 -15.99 4.39
CA ILE A 30 24.83 -14.63 4.70
C ILE A 30 23.80 -13.90 5.57
N ILE A 31 22.51 -13.97 5.24
CA ILE A 31 21.44 -13.32 6.02
C ILE A 31 21.38 -13.88 7.44
N ILE A 32 21.45 -15.21 7.61
CA ILE A 32 21.45 -15.85 8.93
C ILE A 32 22.69 -15.45 9.73
N SER A 33 23.88 -15.47 9.12
CA SER A 33 25.10 -15.00 9.77
C SER A 33 25.02 -13.53 10.17
N LEU A 34 24.36 -12.68 9.36
CA LEU A 34 24.19 -11.26 9.64
C LEU A 34 23.20 -11.03 10.81
N VAL A 35 22.14 -11.85 10.91
CA VAL A 35 21.22 -11.87 12.04
C VAL A 35 21.92 -12.33 13.32
N PHE A 36 22.68 -13.43 13.28
CA PHE A 36 23.44 -13.92 14.43
C PHE A 36 24.52 -12.93 14.87
N TYR A 37 25.28 -12.38 13.93
CA TYR A 37 26.28 -11.34 14.20
C TYR A 37 25.65 -10.08 14.81
N SER A 38 24.42 -9.74 14.41
CA SER A 38 23.70 -8.61 14.96
C SER A 38 23.20 -8.82 16.40
N ILE A 39 23.04 -10.07 16.85
CA ILE A 39 22.71 -10.38 18.25
C ILE A 39 23.95 -10.16 19.13
N GLU A 40 25.13 -10.54 18.64
CA GLU A 40 26.40 -10.38 19.37
C GLU A 40 26.94 -8.95 19.33
N ASN A 41 26.58 -8.15 18.31
CA ASN A 41 27.08 -6.79 18.13
C ASN A 41 25.95 -5.80 17.78
N PRO A 42 25.13 -5.35 18.75
CA PRO A 42 23.92 -4.55 18.49
C PRO A 42 24.20 -3.15 17.93
N SER A 43 25.43 -2.65 18.07
CA SER A 43 25.90 -1.40 17.44
C SER A 43 26.00 -1.51 15.92
N PHE A 44 26.16 -2.72 15.37
CA PHE A 44 26.25 -2.95 13.93
C PHE A 44 24.94 -2.62 13.20
N ILE A 45 23.78 -3.03 13.74
CA ILE A 45 22.47 -2.69 13.15
C ILE A 45 22.25 -1.19 13.19
N LYS A 46 22.52 -0.54 14.34
CA LYS A 46 22.32 0.91 14.48
C LYS A 46 23.17 1.69 13.48
N ASN A 47 24.46 1.38 13.39
CA ASN A 47 25.37 2.02 12.43
C ASN A 47 25.02 1.72 10.97
N THR A 48 24.47 0.53 10.68
CA THR A 48 24.04 0.16 9.32
C THR A 48 22.75 0.86 8.92
N VAL A 49 21.79 0.98 9.85
CA VAL A 49 20.54 1.73 9.67
C VAL A 49 20.81 3.23 9.54
N GLU A 50 21.76 3.77 10.31
CA GLU A 50 22.19 5.16 10.18
C GLU A 50 22.91 5.41 8.85
N LYS A 51 23.77 4.50 8.39
CA LYS A 51 24.37 4.58 7.05
C LYS A 51 23.32 4.45 5.94
N LEU A 52 22.31 3.61 6.11
CA LEU A 52 21.20 3.50 5.16
C LEU A 52 20.33 4.76 5.14
N LYS A 53 20.07 5.35 6.32
CA LYS A 53 19.38 6.64 6.45
C LYS A 53 20.19 7.76 5.81
N ALA A 54 21.49 7.84 6.08
CA ALA A 54 22.38 8.83 5.48
C ALA A 54 22.44 8.67 3.95
N PHE A 55 22.56 7.43 3.46
CA PHE A 55 22.49 7.12 2.03
C PHE A 55 21.13 7.52 1.43
N TYR A 56 20.03 7.21 2.12
CA TYR A 56 18.67 7.59 1.74
C TYR A 56 18.49 9.12 1.66
N TYR A 57 18.94 9.86 2.67
CA TYR A 57 18.90 11.32 2.65
C TYR A 57 19.83 11.92 1.61
N SER A 58 21.01 11.32 1.36
CA SER A 58 21.91 11.76 0.28
C SER A 58 21.39 11.48 -1.13
N ALA A 59 20.50 10.49 -1.28
CA ALA A 59 19.86 10.17 -2.55
C ALA A 59 18.58 11.00 -2.78
N VAL A 60 18.00 11.55 -1.70
CA VAL A 60 16.81 12.40 -1.73
C VAL A 60 17.19 13.88 -1.84
N ASP A 61 18.34 14.29 -1.31
CA ASP A 61 18.84 15.66 -1.35
C ASP A 61 19.94 15.77 -2.40
N GLY A 62 19.53 15.97 -3.66
CA GLY A 62 20.42 16.09 -4.80
C GLY A 62 21.32 17.32 -4.69
N SER A 63 22.54 17.15 -4.18
CA SER A 63 23.65 18.05 -4.45
C SER A 63 24.90 17.24 -4.83
N ASP A 64 25.41 17.50 -6.03
CA ASP A 64 26.62 16.90 -6.55
C ASP A 64 27.81 17.24 -5.64
N THR A 65 28.36 16.24 -4.93
CA THR A 65 29.80 16.13 -4.74
C THR A 65 30.20 14.66 -4.60
N ALA A 66 30.73 14.10 -5.69
CA ALA A 66 31.58 12.93 -5.60
C ALA A 66 32.94 13.35 -5.01
N SER A 67 33.30 12.88 -3.82
CA SER A 67 34.72 12.69 -3.48
C SER A 67 34.94 11.62 -2.40
N SER A 68 35.77 10.65 -2.77
CA SER A 68 36.67 9.82 -1.95
C SER A 68 36.27 9.43 -0.52
N ILE A 69 36.00 8.13 -0.37
CA ILE A 69 36.12 7.40 0.90
C ILE A 69 37.60 7.32 1.27
N ASP A 70 37.99 7.97 2.36
CA ASP A 70 39.15 7.58 3.17
C ASP A 70 38.79 7.57 4.67
N THR A 71 38.75 6.36 5.22
CA THR A 71 39.45 5.90 6.44
C THR A 71 39.47 6.78 7.72
N PHE A 72 38.68 6.33 8.72
CA PHE A 72 38.99 6.09 10.15
C PHE A 72 38.92 7.19 11.25
N SER A 73 38.59 6.70 12.47
CA SER A 73 38.55 7.28 13.85
C SER A 73 37.43 8.28 14.17
N ALA A 74 36.52 8.10 15.14
CA ALA A 74 36.57 7.82 16.60
C ALA A 74 36.53 9.11 17.45
N GLU A 75 35.65 9.11 18.47
CA GLU A 75 35.46 10.11 19.56
C GLU A 75 34.77 11.44 19.13
N SER A 76 33.94 12.20 19.87
CA SER A 76 33.29 12.15 21.19
C SER A 76 32.39 13.42 21.34
N GLU A 77 31.31 13.33 22.12
CA GLU A 77 30.62 14.34 22.99
C GLU A 77 30.29 15.83 22.60
N ASP A 78 29.03 16.18 22.96
CA ASP A 78 28.47 17.40 23.59
C ASP A 78 28.04 18.72 22.86
N PHE A 79 26.74 19.07 23.06
CA PHE A 79 26.06 20.36 23.42
C PHE A 79 26.60 21.72 22.85
N TYR A 80 25.82 22.64 22.25
CA TYR A 80 24.69 23.46 22.75
C TYR A 80 23.88 24.12 21.59
N ASN A 81 22.68 24.62 21.94
CA ASN A 81 21.73 25.47 21.18
C ASN A 81 22.32 26.72 20.48
N GLU A 82 21.66 27.23 19.42
CA GLU A 82 21.12 28.61 19.39
C GLU A 82 20.08 28.80 18.26
N GLU A 83 19.16 29.72 18.52
CA GLU A 83 17.99 30.12 17.74
C GLU A 83 18.33 31.28 16.76
N ALA A 84 17.40 31.55 15.84
CA ALA A 84 17.16 32.83 15.12
C ALA A 84 17.39 32.88 13.59
N ALA A 85 16.24 32.87 12.91
CA ALA A 85 15.74 33.90 11.98
C ALA A 85 16.22 33.99 10.52
N LEU A 86 15.18 34.12 9.67
CA LEU A 86 15.06 34.87 8.42
C LEU A 86 15.70 34.31 7.13
N GLY A 87 14.81 33.96 6.20
CA GLY A 87 14.87 34.56 4.87
C GLY A 87 14.72 33.64 3.67
N GLN A 88 13.64 33.91 2.92
CA GLN A 88 13.49 33.80 1.46
C GLN A 88 12.97 32.49 0.85
N GLU A 89 11.79 32.66 0.27
CA GLU A 89 11.21 31.86 -0.80
C GLU A 89 12.15 31.74 -2.00
N THR A 90 12.28 30.52 -2.52
CA THR A 90 12.36 30.31 -3.97
C THR A 90 11.61 29.03 -4.30
N GLY A 91 10.58 29.15 -5.13
CA GLY A 91 9.84 28.02 -5.64
C GLY A 91 10.71 27.08 -6.46
N VAL A 92 10.43 25.79 -6.31
CA VAL A 92 10.73 24.77 -7.30
C VAL A 92 9.48 23.91 -7.43
N GLN A 93 8.86 23.98 -8.61
CA GLN A 93 7.97 22.95 -9.12
C GLN A 93 8.81 21.70 -9.38
N GLU A 94 8.46 20.58 -8.76
CA GLU A 94 8.75 19.26 -9.29
C GLU A 94 7.43 18.49 -9.43
N ASP A 95 6.81 18.65 -10.59
CA ASP A 95 5.77 17.76 -11.09
C ASP A 95 6.43 16.42 -11.50
N GLY A 96 6.35 15.45 -10.59
CA GLY A 96 6.54 14.04 -10.86
C GLY A 96 5.52 13.23 -10.07
N PRO A 97 5.01 12.10 -10.59
CA PRO A 97 4.02 11.30 -9.86
C PRO A 97 4.64 10.85 -8.53
N GLN A 98 4.05 11.33 -7.43
CA GLN A 98 4.45 11.02 -6.05
C GLN A 98 4.76 9.52 -5.93
N SER A 99 5.98 9.20 -5.52
CA SER A 99 6.40 7.81 -5.34
C SER A 99 5.46 7.16 -4.35
N PHE A 100 4.94 5.98 -4.68
CA PHE A 100 4.01 5.22 -3.86
C PHE A 100 4.49 5.05 -2.40
N TRP A 101 5.81 5.01 -2.18
CA TRP A 101 6.41 5.01 -0.84
C TRP A 101 6.24 6.31 -0.06
N GLN A 102 6.22 7.47 -0.72
CA GLN A 102 5.90 8.74 -0.08
C GLN A 102 4.43 8.77 0.35
N LYS A 103 3.52 8.22 -0.47
CA LYS A 103 2.10 8.04 -0.09
C LYS A 103 1.96 7.11 1.13
N ILE A 104 2.71 5.99 1.17
CA ILE A 104 2.75 5.08 2.33
C ILE A 104 3.28 5.76 3.60
N LEU A 105 4.30 6.62 3.50
CA LEU A 105 4.86 7.31 4.65
C LEU A 105 3.95 8.40 5.18
N ALA A 106 3.31 9.18 4.29
CA ALA A 106 2.30 10.16 4.66
C ALA A 106 1.09 9.49 5.33
N PHE A 107 0.71 8.31 4.84
CA PHE A 107 -0.33 7.44 5.38
C PHE A 107 0.00 6.92 6.79
N LEU A 108 1.19 6.37 7.00
CA LEU A 108 1.60 5.80 8.29
C LEU A 108 1.72 6.87 9.39
N LYS A 109 2.06 8.10 9.00
CA LYS A 109 2.13 9.26 9.89
C LYS A 109 0.75 9.73 10.36
N ARG A 110 -0.30 9.54 9.54
CA ARG A 110 -1.68 9.97 9.83
C ARG A 110 -2.43 9.03 10.79
N GLY A 111 -2.04 7.75 10.83
CA GLY A 111 -2.69 6.73 11.67
C GLY A 111 -2.23 6.67 13.14
N LEU A 112 -1.38 7.59 13.60
CA LEU A 112 -0.86 7.60 14.98
C LEU A 112 -1.66 8.48 15.96
N ASP A 113 -2.59 9.30 15.46
CA ASP A 113 -3.48 10.08 16.31
C ASP A 113 -4.76 9.27 16.59
N LYS A 114 -4.81 8.70 17.80
CA LYS A 114 -6.01 8.07 18.36
C LYS A 114 -6.82 9.10 19.10
N ASP A 115 -8.09 9.24 18.72
CA ASP A 115 -9.14 9.62 19.68
C ASP A 115 -10.38 8.71 19.51
N ASN A 116 -10.77 8.16 20.65
CA ASN A 116 -12.04 7.51 20.96
C ASN A 116 -12.88 8.59 21.66
N ASP A 117 -14.11 8.94 21.26
CA ASP A 117 -15.29 8.42 21.97
C ASP A 117 -16.63 8.84 21.31
N ASN A 118 -16.73 8.94 19.98
CA ASN A 118 -18.06 9.00 19.34
C ASN A 118 -18.07 8.46 17.90
N PHE A 119 -17.92 7.15 17.74
CA PHE A 119 -18.15 6.53 16.43
C PHE A 119 -19.66 6.56 16.12
N PRO A 120 -20.10 7.12 14.97
CA PRO A 120 -21.52 7.27 14.69
C PRO A 120 -22.24 5.91 14.63
N SER A 121 -23.50 5.87 15.06
CA SER A 121 -24.32 4.64 15.05
C SER A 121 -24.67 4.16 13.64
N SER A 122 -24.56 5.04 12.64
CA SER A 122 -24.77 4.74 11.22
C SER A 122 -23.87 5.62 10.35
N LEU A 123 -23.47 5.11 9.20
CA LEU A 123 -22.67 5.83 8.20
C LEU A 123 -23.35 5.75 6.84
N GLU A 124 -23.43 6.86 6.12
CA GLU A 124 -23.66 6.84 4.67
C GLU A 124 -22.31 6.63 3.97
N ILE A 125 -22.21 5.59 3.15
CA ILE A 125 -20.98 5.24 2.42
C ILE A 125 -21.26 5.10 0.92
N LYS A 126 -20.25 5.37 0.10
CA LYS A 126 -20.27 5.10 -1.33
C LYS A 126 -19.79 3.67 -1.58
N ILE A 127 -20.65 2.80 -2.08
CA ILE A 127 -20.27 1.45 -2.51
C ILE A 127 -19.93 1.47 -3.99
N TYR A 128 -18.69 1.13 -4.33
CA TYR A 128 -18.16 1.24 -5.68
C TYR A 128 -18.40 -0.04 -6.48
N PHE A 129 -18.89 0.07 -7.71
CA PHE A 129 -19.16 -1.05 -8.61
C PHE A 129 -18.62 -0.78 -10.02
N ALA A 130 -18.27 -1.84 -10.74
CA ALA A 130 -18.00 -1.73 -12.17
C ALA A 130 -19.30 -1.40 -12.92
N SER A 131 -19.23 -0.53 -13.92
CA SER A 131 -20.42 -0.07 -14.68
C SER A 131 -20.20 -0.17 -16.18
N LEU A 132 -21.28 -0.44 -16.92
CA LEU A 132 -21.25 -0.43 -18.38
C LEU A 132 -20.95 0.99 -18.89
N GLY A 133 -19.98 1.12 -19.82
CA GLY A 133 -19.66 2.39 -20.48
C GLY A 133 -18.76 3.34 -19.69
N GLN A 134 -18.32 2.96 -18.49
CA GLN A 134 -17.29 3.67 -17.73
C GLN A 134 -16.06 2.76 -17.60
N GLU A 135 -15.28 2.69 -18.67
CA GLU A 135 -14.01 1.96 -18.64
C GLU A 135 -13.07 2.66 -17.65
N GLU A 136 -12.35 1.85 -16.86
CA GLU A 136 -11.34 2.30 -15.89
C GLU A 136 -11.84 3.10 -14.67
N LYS A 137 -13.14 3.44 -14.59
CA LYS A 137 -13.74 4.12 -13.43
C LYS A 137 -14.86 3.31 -12.77
N PHE A 138 -15.00 3.44 -11.45
CA PHE A 138 -16.14 2.90 -10.72
C PHE A 138 -17.33 3.86 -10.79
N SER A 139 -18.53 3.29 -10.88
CA SER A 139 -19.74 3.98 -10.43
C SER A 139 -19.95 3.68 -8.95
N TYR A 140 -20.80 4.46 -8.26
CA TYR A 140 -21.15 4.14 -6.87
C TYR A 140 -22.65 4.23 -6.58
N GLU A 141 -23.01 3.61 -5.46
CA GLU A 141 -24.31 3.68 -4.82
C GLU A 141 -24.10 4.18 -3.39
N LYS A 142 -24.81 5.23 -2.99
CA LYS A 142 -24.86 5.65 -1.59
C LYS A 142 -25.72 4.66 -0.82
N ARG A 143 -25.19 4.10 0.27
CA ARG A 143 -25.93 3.23 1.18
C ARG A 143 -25.67 3.62 2.62
N THR A 144 -26.70 3.54 3.45
CA THR A 144 -26.57 3.73 4.89
C THR A 144 -26.34 2.39 5.56
N ILE A 145 -25.21 2.25 6.25
CA ILE A 145 -24.88 1.06 7.03
C ILE A 145 -25.01 1.33 8.52
N ILE A 146 -25.39 0.30 9.27
CA ILE A 146 -25.29 0.30 10.73
C ILE A 146 -23.80 0.28 11.10
N ALA A 147 -23.44 1.13 12.07
CA ALA A 147 -22.09 1.28 12.55
C ALA A 147 -22.04 1.23 14.09
N GLY A 148 -21.22 2.08 14.73
CA GLY A 148 -20.94 2.08 16.17
C GLY A 148 -19.50 1.71 16.53
N SER A 149 -18.73 1.20 15.56
CA SER A 149 -17.26 1.12 15.59
C SER A 149 -16.76 0.89 14.17
N SER A 150 -15.46 1.12 13.93
CA SER A 150 -14.83 0.80 12.64
C SER A 150 -15.00 -0.68 12.30
N LEU A 151 -14.90 -1.59 13.29
CA LEU A 151 -15.08 -3.03 13.07
C LEU A 151 -16.49 -3.35 12.53
N VAL A 152 -17.53 -2.89 13.22
CA VAL A 152 -18.93 -3.14 12.82
C VAL A 152 -19.24 -2.49 11.48
N ALA A 153 -18.74 -1.28 11.24
CA ALA A 153 -18.91 -0.58 9.98
C ALA A 153 -18.25 -1.35 8.82
N VAL A 154 -17.02 -1.86 9.00
CA VAL A 154 -16.34 -2.64 7.95
C VAL A 154 -17.08 -3.94 7.67
N GLU A 155 -17.51 -4.66 8.70
CA GLU A 155 -18.29 -5.89 8.51
C GLU A 155 -19.56 -5.64 7.69
N ASN A 156 -20.29 -4.57 7.99
CA ASN A 156 -21.54 -4.26 7.28
C ASN A 156 -21.29 -3.71 5.88
N ALA A 157 -20.27 -2.87 5.68
CA ALA A 157 -19.87 -2.43 4.34
C ALA A 157 -19.51 -3.60 3.43
N VAL A 158 -18.76 -4.59 3.94
CA VAL A 158 -18.40 -5.79 3.18
C VAL A 158 -19.62 -6.64 2.88
N LYS A 159 -20.58 -6.79 3.81
CA LYS A 159 -21.84 -7.50 3.53
C LYS A 159 -22.62 -6.83 2.41
N GLU A 160 -22.75 -5.51 2.42
CA GLU A 160 -23.42 -4.74 1.36
C GLU A 160 -22.73 -4.90 -0.01
N ILE A 161 -21.40 -4.93 -0.05
CA ILE A 161 -20.63 -5.23 -1.27
C ILE A 161 -20.99 -6.64 -1.78
N LEU A 162 -21.05 -7.63 -0.88
CA LEU A 162 -21.36 -9.02 -1.23
C LEU A 162 -22.82 -9.24 -1.69
N GLU A 163 -23.75 -8.40 -1.24
CA GLU A 163 -25.13 -8.38 -1.77
C GLU A 163 -25.18 -7.92 -3.24
N GLY A 164 -24.17 -7.15 -3.67
CA GLY A 164 -24.04 -6.68 -5.04
C GLY A 164 -24.82 -5.38 -5.30
N PRO A 165 -24.77 -4.86 -6.54
CA PRO A 165 -25.37 -3.58 -6.89
C PRO A 165 -26.90 -3.64 -7.01
N HIS A 166 -27.57 -2.52 -6.71
CA HIS A 166 -29.00 -2.36 -6.93
C HIS A 166 -29.33 -1.68 -8.28
N LYS A 167 -28.37 -0.94 -8.86
CA LYS A 167 -28.56 -0.25 -10.16
C LYS A 167 -28.37 -1.23 -11.33
N ALA A 168 -29.28 -1.18 -12.31
CA ALA A 168 -29.33 -2.11 -13.45
C ALA A 168 -28.08 -2.11 -14.37
N PHE A 169 -27.23 -1.10 -14.32
CA PHE A 169 -26.03 -0.98 -15.16
C PHE A 169 -24.71 -1.21 -14.40
N ASN A 170 -24.81 -1.50 -13.10
CA ASN A 170 -23.70 -1.87 -12.26
C ASN A 170 -23.58 -3.39 -12.20
N PHE A 171 -22.35 -3.91 -12.20
CA PHE A 171 -22.09 -5.35 -12.19
C PHE A 171 -21.44 -5.78 -10.87
N PRO A 172 -21.87 -6.93 -10.29
CA PRO A 172 -21.14 -7.54 -9.19
C PRO A 172 -19.82 -8.09 -9.73
N VAL A 173 -18.71 -7.62 -9.15
CA VAL A 173 -17.37 -8.08 -9.53
C VAL A 173 -16.83 -9.13 -8.58
N ILE A 174 -17.38 -9.24 -7.37
CA ILE A 174 -16.94 -10.24 -6.39
C ILE A 174 -17.28 -11.66 -6.87
N PRO A 175 -16.34 -12.62 -6.79
CA PRO A 175 -16.59 -14.00 -7.17
C PRO A 175 -17.83 -14.60 -6.47
N PRO A 176 -18.70 -15.30 -7.21
CA PRO A 176 -19.96 -15.82 -6.68
C PRO A 176 -19.69 -16.81 -5.56
N GLY A 177 -20.53 -16.77 -4.51
CA GLY A 177 -20.41 -17.66 -3.36
C GLY A 177 -19.36 -17.25 -2.32
N THR A 178 -18.64 -16.14 -2.54
CA THR A 178 -17.76 -15.54 -1.52
C THR A 178 -18.54 -15.26 -0.24
N LYS A 179 -17.97 -15.65 0.90
CA LYS A 179 -18.50 -15.35 2.24
C LYS A 179 -17.49 -14.56 3.05
N LEU A 180 -17.97 -13.58 3.79
CA LEU A 180 -17.20 -12.93 4.85
C LEU A 180 -17.11 -13.89 6.05
N ARG A 181 -15.88 -14.26 6.44
CA ARG A 181 -15.63 -15.13 7.61
C ARG A 181 -15.36 -14.32 8.86
N ARG A 182 -14.55 -13.26 8.75
CA ARG A 182 -14.13 -12.43 9.88
C ARG A 182 -13.53 -11.10 9.42
N VAL A 183 -13.67 -10.08 10.26
CA VAL A 183 -12.95 -8.82 10.16
C VAL A 183 -12.16 -8.58 11.44
N GLU A 184 -10.96 -8.03 11.32
CA GLU A 184 -10.19 -7.49 12.44
C GLU A 184 -9.64 -6.12 12.04
N ILE A 185 -9.57 -5.19 13.00
CA ILE A 185 -8.95 -3.88 12.80
C ILE A 185 -7.67 -3.83 13.63
N TYR A 186 -6.54 -3.53 13.01
CA TYR A 186 -5.25 -3.41 13.67
C TYR A 186 -4.46 -2.26 13.04
N GLU A 187 -4.07 -1.24 13.83
CA GLU A 187 -3.33 -0.06 13.36
C GLU A 187 -3.95 0.55 12.09
N ASN A 188 -5.26 0.81 12.15
CA ASN A 188 -6.08 1.33 11.05
C ASN A 188 -6.12 0.47 9.78
N LEU A 189 -5.65 -0.79 9.85
CA LEU A 189 -5.75 -1.75 8.76
C LEU A 189 -6.89 -2.74 9.03
N ALA A 190 -7.82 -2.82 8.08
CA ALA A 190 -8.87 -3.82 8.06
C ALA A 190 -8.33 -5.13 7.50
N LYS A 191 -8.20 -6.15 8.35
CA LYS A 191 -7.93 -7.53 7.94
C LYS A 191 -9.26 -8.20 7.64
N ILE A 192 -9.51 -8.52 6.38
CA ILE A 192 -10.77 -9.10 5.92
C ILE A 192 -10.51 -10.54 5.47
N ASP A 193 -11.13 -11.48 6.16
CA ASP A 193 -11.01 -12.92 5.94
C ASP A 193 -12.22 -13.41 5.16
N PHE A 194 -12.00 -13.81 3.90
CA PHE A 194 -13.00 -14.36 3.01
C PHE A 194 -12.89 -15.89 2.91
N SER A 195 -13.96 -16.51 2.42
CA SER A 195 -13.98 -17.92 2.07
C SER A 195 -13.22 -18.24 0.78
N GLN A 196 -12.90 -19.52 0.60
CA GLN A 196 -12.10 -20.00 -0.53
C GLN A 196 -12.71 -19.66 -1.91
N GLU A 197 -14.03 -19.52 -2.01
CA GLU A 197 -14.76 -19.13 -3.23
C GLU A 197 -14.29 -17.78 -3.80
N PHE A 198 -13.74 -16.89 -2.97
CA PHE A 198 -13.14 -15.63 -3.42
C PHE A 198 -11.95 -15.84 -4.36
N LEU A 199 -11.23 -16.97 -4.25
CA LEU A 199 -10.17 -17.31 -5.19
C LEU A 199 -10.67 -18.27 -6.28
N ASP A 200 -11.37 -19.32 -5.88
CA ASP A 200 -11.70 -20.44 -6.76
C ASP A 200 -12.67 -20.05 -7.89
N ASN A 201 -13.56 -19.09 -7.63
CA ASN A 201 -14.53 -18.60 -8.60
C ASN A 201 -14.10 -17.29 -9.27
N SER A 202 -12.83 -16.90 -9.14
CA SER A 202 -12.31 -15.71 -9.81
C SER A 202 -12.45 -15.84 -11.33
N LEU A 203 -12.77 -14.73 -11.99
CA LEU A 203 -12.96 -14.69 -13.44
C LEU A 203 -11.63 -14.90 -14.14
N GLU A 204 -11.56 -15.91 -15.01
CA GLU A 204 -10.34 -16.40 -15.68
C GLU A 204 -9.59 -15.34 -16.51
N SER A 205 -10.24 -14.23 -16.88
CA SER A 205 -9.66 -13.23 -17.78
C SER A 205 -8.65 -12.30 -17.11
N GLY A 206 -8.60 -12.21 -15.78
CA GLY A 206 -7.72 -11.28 -15.03
C GLY A 206 -8.00 -9.79 -15.26
N VAL A 207 -8.83 -9.44 -16.25
CA VAL A 207 -9.21 -8.05 -16.60
C VAL A 207 -9.89 -7.35 -15.44
N LEU A 208 -10.59 -8.10 -14.59
CA LEU A 208 -11.36 -7.56 -13.47
C LEU A 208 -10.66 -7.68 -12.11
N ASP A 209 -9.41 -8.17 -12.05
CA ASP A 209 -8.70 -8.36 -10.78
C ASP A 209 -8.63 -7.07 -9.94
N LYS A 210 -8.29 -5.96 -10.61
CA LYS A 210 -8.26 -4.63 -9.97
C LYS A 210 -9.65 -4.22 -9.50
N TYR A 211 -10.69 -4.48 -10.28
CA TYR A 211 -12.07 -4.15 -9.91
C TYR A 211 -12.51 -4.92 -8.66
N VAL A 212 -12.17 -6.21 -8.53
CA VAL A 212 -12.46 -7.03 -7.35
C VAL A 212 -11.80 -6.48 -6.09
N ILE A 213 -10.54 -6.05 -6.19
CA ILE A 213 -9.82 -5.52 -5.04
C ILE A 213 -10.32 -4.13 -4.68
N TYR A 214 -10.39 -3.22 -5.65
CA TYR A 214 -10.63 -1.82 -5.36
C TYR A 214 -12.10 -1.47 -5.12
N THR A 215 -13.07 -2.32 -5.49
CA THR A 215 -14.45 -2.19 -4.96
C THR A 215 -14.44 -2.32 -3.44
N ILE A 216 -13.70 -3.30 -2.90
CA ILE A 216 -13.61 -3.52 -1.45
C ILE A 216 -12.78 -2.42 -0.81
N VAL A 217 -11.57 -2.16 -1.33
CA VAL A 217 -10.64 -1.20 -0.72
C VAL A 217 -11.24 0.18 -0.69
N ASN A 218 -11.70 0.73 -1.82
CA ASN A 218 -12.21 2.11 -1.88
C ASN A 218 -13.49 2.30 -1.06
N THR A 219 -14.32 1.27 -0.93
CA THR A 219 -15.49 1.31 -0.05
C THR A 219 -15.11 1.24 1.43
N VAL A 220 -14.22 0.33 1.80
CA VAL A 220 -13.83 0.11 3.20
C VAL A 220 -12.99 1.27 3.75
N THR A 221 -12.13 1.90 2.95
CA THR A 221 -11.28 3.02 3.40
C THR A 221 -12.03 4.34 3.56
N GLN A 222 -13.34 4.39 3.30
CA GLN A 222 -14.18 5.52 3.71
C GLN A 222 -14.54 5.49 5.19
N ILE A 223 -14.38 4.33 5.84
CA ILE A 223 -14.78 4.14 7.22
C ILE A 223 -13.74 4.82 8.13
N PRO A 224 -14.18 5.68 9.08
CA PRO A 224 -13.26 6.34 10.00
C PRO A 224 -12.35 5.34 10.74
N GLY A 225 -11.05 5.64 10.79
CA GLY A 225 -10.04 4.77 11.39
C GLY A 225 -9.67 3.56 10.55
N VAL A 226 -10.03 3.53 9.26
CA VAL A 226 -9.60 2.49 8.31
C VAL A 226 -8.89 3.13 7.14
N ASP A 227 -7.57 2.98 7.11
CA ASP A 227 -6.73 3.55 6.08
C ASP A 227 -6.43 2.52 4.97
N GLY A 228 -6.41 1.22 5.28
CA GLY A 228 -6.11 0.18 4.29
C GLY A 228 -6.67 -1.20 4.61
N VAL A 229 -6.50 -2.12 3.67
CA VAL A 229 -7.06 -3.48 3.72
C VAL A 229 -5.98 -4.54 3.55
N ILE A 230 -6.03 -5.57 4.38
CA ILE A 230 -5.25 -6.81 4.24
C ILE A 230 -6.24 -7.94 3.94
N PHE A 231 -6.02 -8.63 2.83
CA PHE A 231 -6.86 -9.75 2.42
C PHE A 231 -6.35 -11.08 2.98
N LEU A 232 -7.26 -11.84 3.58
CA LEU A 232 -7.05 -13.20 4.06
C LEU A 232 -8.08 -14.14 3.41
N ILE A 233 -7.65 -15.37 3.10
CA ILE A 233 -8.51 -16.44 2.59
C ILE A 233 -8.34 -17.64 3.51
N GLU A 234 -9.44 -18.09 4.12
CA GLU A 234 -9.42 -19.15 5.13
C GLU A 234 -8.37 -18.89 6.23
N GLY A 235 -8.29 -17.64 6.69
CA GLY A 235 -7.36 -17.19 7.73
C GLY A 235 -5.91 -17.03 7.28
N LYS A 236 -5.58 -17.21 5.99
CA LYS A 236 -4.23 -17.04 5.45
C LYS A 236 -4.14 -15.78 4.61
N ARG A 237 -3.20 -14.90 4.93
CA ARG A 237 -2.92 -13.70 4.13
C ARG A 237 -2.49 -14.08 2.71
N ILE A 238 -3.16 -13.50 1.72
CA ILE A 238 -2.72 -13.58 0.32
C ILE A 238 -1.81 -12.41 -0.02
N LYS A 239 -0.91 -12.62 -0.98
CA LYS A 239 0.03 -11.59 -1.46
C LYS A 239 -0.23 -11.17 -2.90
N ILE A 240 -1.04 -11.90 -3.63
CA ILE A 240 -1.37 -11.63 -5.03
C ILE A 240 -2.82 -12.04 -5.24
N TYR A 241 -3.58 -11.20 -5.94
CA TYR A 241 -4.89 -11.55 -6.49
C TYR A 241 -4.85 -11.28 -8.00
N GLY A 242 -4.73 -12.35 -8.79
CA GLY A 242 -4.50 -12.26 -10.24
C GLY A 242 -3.28 -11.37 -10.57
N SER A 243 -3.51 -10.20 -11.16
CA SER A 243 -2.50 -9.19 -11.52
C SER A 243 -2.18 -8.17 -10.41
N VAL A 244 -2.93 -8.16 -9.30
CA VAL A 244 -2.77 -7.18 -8.21
C VAL A 244 -1.78 -7.68 -7.16
N ASP A 245 -0.79 -6.84 -6.81
CA ASP A 245 0.13 -7.10 -5.71
C ASP A 245 -0.48 -6.67 -4.37
N LEU A 246 -0.60 -7.63 -3.45
CA LEU A 246 -1.13 -7.49 -2.09
C LEU A 246 -0.06 -7.86 -1.03
N SER A 247 1.22 -7.84 -1.42
CA SER A 247 2.37 -8.09 -0.52
C SER A 247 2.47 -7.05 0.60
N ILE A 248 1.84 -5.90 0.40
CA ILE A 248 1.59 -4.82 1.36
C ILE A 248 0.08 -4.58 1.50
N PRO A 249 -0.39 -3.87 2.54
CA PRO A 249 -1.80 -3.50 2.64
C PRO A 249 -2.25 -2.70 1.41
N ALA A 250 -3.42 -3.04 0.87
CA ALA A 250 -4.03 -2.29 -0.22
C ALA A 250 -4.66 -1.01 0.33
N ILE A 251 -4.39 0.11 -0.32
CA ILE A 251 -4.88 1.43 0.06
C ILE A 251 -5.79 1.98 -1.05
N LYS A 252 -6.61 2.98 -0.71
CA LYS A 252 -7.50 3.65 -1.66
C LYS A 252 -6.76 4.04 -2.93
N ASP A 253 -7.35 3.70 -4.07
CA ASP A 253 -6.84 4.05 -5.39
C ASP A 253 -7.81 5.02 -6.05
N GLU A 254 -7.39 6.28 -6.12
CA GLU A 254 -8.22 7.40 -6.60
C GLU A 254 -8.36 7.43 -8.11
N ASP A 255 -7.50 6.72 -8.85
CA ASP A 255 -7.55 6.66 -10.30
C ASP A 255 -8.87 6.01 -10.78
N PHE A 256 -9.48 5.18 -9.93
CA PHE A 256 -10.77 4.55 -10.18
C PHE A 256 -11.98 5.39 -9.76
N ILE A 257 -11.78 6.56 -9.18
CA ILE A 257 -12.86 7.44 -8.71
C ILE A 257 -12.96 8.63 -9.66
N SER A 258 -14.16 9.06 -10.01
CA SER A 258 -14.32 10.21 -10.90
C SER A 258 -13.88 11.52 -10.22
N GLU A 259 -13.36 12.48 -10.98
CA GLU A 259 -12.95 13.79 -10.43
C GLU A 259 -14.12 14.51 -9.76
N ASP A 260 -15.33 14.40 -10.32
CA ASP A 260 -16.55 14.96 -9.74
C ASP A 260 -16.82 14.36 -8.34
N ASP A 261 -16.57 13.07 -8.15
CA ASP A 261 -16.77 12.38 -6.86
C ASP A 261 -15.69 12.73 -5.83
N LEU A 262 -14.46 12.98 -6.29
CA LEU A 262 -13.38 13.47 -5.44
C LEU A 262 -13.72 14.89 -4.95
N LEU A 263 -14.19 15.76 -5.83
CA LEU A 263 -14.57 17.14 -5.52
C LEU A 263 -15.78 17.24 -4.59
N GLU A 264 -16.74 16.32 -4.66
CA GLU A 264 -17.80 16.20 -3.65
C GLU A 264 -17.22 15.89 -2.26
N GLY A 265 -16.29 14.93 -2.17
CA GLY A 265 -15.65 14.58 -0.90
C GLY A 265 -14.86 15.73 -0.29
N TYR A 266 -14.18 16.54 -1.11
CA TYR A 266 -13.49 17.75 -0.66
C TYR A 266 -14.45 18.82 -0.12
N LYS A 267 -15.63 18.99 -0.73
CA LYS A 267 -16.63 19.95 -0.26
C LYS A 267 -17.26 19.53 1.06
N GLU A 268 -17.62 18.26 1.20
CA GLU A 268 -18.14 17.72 2.47
C GLU A 268 -17.09 17.83 3.59
N GLY A 269 -15.80 17.61 3.32
CA GLY A 269 -14.73 17.76 4.31
C GLY A 269 -14.52 19.21 4.81
N LEU A 270 -14.65 20.20 3.92
CA LEU A 270 -14.53 21.63 4.27
C LEU A 270 -15.70 22.14 5.10
N ASP A 271 -16.90 21.56 4.93
CA ASP A 271 -18.08 21.92 5.72
C ASP A 271 -17.95 21.41 7.18
N PHE A 272 -17.22 20.31 7.41
CA PHE A 272 -16.95 19.80 8.78
C PHE A 272 -15.96 20.70 9.54
N GLU A 273 -14.88 21.17 8.92
CA GLU A 273 -13.88 22.04 9.59
C GLU A 273 -14.45 23.41 10.01
N GLN A 274 -15.46 23.93 9.30
CA GLN A 274 -16.09 25.20 9.69
C GLN A 274 -17.08 25.08 10.86
N THR A 275 -17.53 23.88 11.20
CA THR A 275 -18.43 23.67 12.35
C THR A 275 -17.70 23.54 13.69
N ASP A 276 -16.40 23.25 13.69
CA ASP A 276 -15.60 23.01 14.91
C ASP A 276 -14.77 24.23 15.37
N SER A 277 -14.74 25.31 14.58
CA SER A 277 -14.07 26.58 14.94
C SER A 277 -14.99 27.60 15.63
N GLY A 278 -16.19 27.17 16.01
CA GLY A 278 -17.24 28.03 16.56
C GLY A 278 -17.75 27.59 17.93
N GLN A 279 -16.87 27.35 18.91
CA GLN A 279 -17.21 27.37 20.35
C GLN A 279 -16.09 28.00 21.17
#